data_AF-A0A7J8QAJ6-F1
#
_entry.id   AF-A0A7J8QAJ6-F1
#
_cell.length_a   1.000
_cell.length_b   1.000
_cell.length_c   1.000
_cell.angle_alpha   90.00
_cell.angle_beta   90.00
_cell.angle_gamma   90.00
#
_symmetry.space_group_name_H-M   'P 1'
#
loop_
_entity.id
_entity.type
_entity.pdbx_description
1 polymer ?
#
loop_
_entity_poly.entity_id
_entity_poly.type
_entity_poly.pdbx_seq_one_letter_code
_entity_poly.pdbx_strand_id
1 'polypeptide(L)'
;RSGTLEKFKEAFEKALNGGEKFSVAARNCTESYMALFDEGYQDAFVELANWDSSKVREKLRRDIDAHVASVQAAKLAELTSSYEVRVKEALYGPVESLFDGANNETWLSIRNLLRCETESAVRGLSSGLSGFDLDENARGKMITTLEDYAKGVIETKAREEAGRVVVRMKDRFSNLFAYDADSMPRVWTGKEDIRFITKTARVECLKLLSVMAAIRLDDTADNIEKILFTALLDPSSSAAAIKSNKAGDPLASSTWDQEANRRSNNWLPPPWAIVALLILGFNEFMTVLRNPLYLGLIFVGYLVIKAAWVQLDIPGQFRYGVLAGLLSISTKLIPTIMNILRKLSEPAPVATTGANNPPRHLTAATKALENGSTRSSTASSGNKTEYSDHNKEQ
;
A
#
# COMPACT_ATOMS: atom_id res chain seq x y z
N ARG A 1 -34.39 41.59 6.56
CA ARG A 1 -34.06 40.38 7.37
C ARG A 1 -33.33 39.32 6.56
N SER A 2 -33.94 38.62 5.59
CA SER A 2 -33.25 37.55 4.82
C SER A 2 -32.03 38.08 4.05
N GLY A 3 -32.15 39.21 3.35
CA GLY A 3 -31.02 39.82 2.65
C GLY A 3 -29.87 40.28 3.56
N THR A 4 -30.18 40.79 4.75
CA THR A 4 -29.16 41.18 5.76
C THR A 4 -28.42 39.95 6.29
N LEU A 5 -29.14 38.85 6.52
CA LEU A 5 -28.57 37.60 7.00
C LEU A 5 -27.64 36.95 5.95
N GLU A 6 -28.03 36.92 4.67
CA GLU A 6 -27.15 36.37 3.62
C GLU A 6 -25.87 37.21 3.46
N LYS A 7 -25.98 38.54 3.44
CA LYS A 7 -24.78 39.41 3.44
C LYS A 7 -23.90 39.20 4.66
N PHE A 8 -24.50 38.99 5.84
CA PHE A 8 -23.76 38.63 7.04
C PHE A 8 -22.97 37.34 6.85
N LYS A 9 -23.59 36.27 6.33
CA LYS A 9 -22.91 34.99 6.09
C LYS A 9 -21.71 35.15 5.15
N GLU A 10 -21.90 35.82 4.01
CA GLU A 10 -20.83 36.06 3.03
C GLU A 10 -19.67 36.86 3.63
N ALA A 11 -19.97 37.93 4.36
CA ALA A 11 -18.94 38.76 5.00
C ALA A 11 -18.24 38.02 6.15
N PHE A 12 -18.98 37.23 6.91
CA PHE A 12 -18.42 36.43 8.00
C PHE A 12 -17.47 35.35 7.46
N GLU A 13 -17.85 34.63 6.42
CA GLU A 13 -16.98 33.67 5.74
C GLU A 13 -15.73 34.33 5.17
N LYS A 14 -15.88 35.51 4.55
CA LYS A 14 -14.75 36.30 4.05
C LYS A 14 -13.79 36.73 5.17
N ALA A 15 -14.31 37.16 6.31
CA ALA A 15 -13.48 37.55 7.47
C ALA A 15 -12.70 36.36 8.04
N LEU A 16 -13.34 35.18 8.12
CA LEU A 16 -12.67 33.95 8.55
C LEU A 16 -11.56 33.53 7.57
N ASN A 17 -11.83 33.60 6.26
CA ASN A 17 -10.82 33.32 5.24
C ASN A 17 -9.69 34.37 5.19
N GLY A 18 -9.94 35.58 5.71
CA GLY A 18 -8.96 36.66 5.87
C GLY A 18 -8.00 36.46 7.04
N GLY A 19 -8.15 35.38 7.82
CA GLY A 19 -7.27 35.07 8.97
C GLY A 19 -7.65 35.77 10.26
N GLU A 20 -8.83 36.40 10.34
CA GLU A 20 -9.33 36.95 11.59
C GLU A 20 -9.65 35.84 12.59
N LYS A 21 -9.40 36.10 13.89
CA LYS A 21 -9.81 35.19 14.96
C LYS A 21 -11.33 35.05 14.97
N PHE A 22 -11.82 33.82 15.14
CA PHE A 22 -13.25 33.51 15.03
C PHE A 22 -14.14 34.39 15.92
N SER A 23 -13.80 34.57 17.19
CA SER A 23 -14.58 35.40 18.11
C SER A 23 -14.62 36.88 17.72
N VAL A 24 -13.50 37.40 17.23
CA VAL A 24 -13.39 38.80 16.74
C VAL A 24 -14.23 39.00 15.48
N ALA A 25 -14.10 38.09 14.51
CA ALA A 25 -14.87 38.13 13.27
C ALA A 25 -16.38 38.03 13.55
N ALA A 26 -16.77 37.10 14.44
CA ALA A 26 -18.17 36.91 14.81
C ALA A 26 -18.74 38.15 15.50
N ARG A 27 -18.01 38.73 16.45
CA ARG A 27 -18.43 39.94 17.16
C ARG A 27 -18.55 41.14 16.22
N ASN A 28 -17.51 41.42 15.42
CA ASN A 28 -17.48 42.56 14.52
C ASN A 28 -18.55 42.47 13.42
N CYS A 29 -18.69 41.30 12.78
CA CYS A 29 -19.72 41.09 11.77
C CYS A 29 -21.12 41.22 12.39
N THR A 30 -21.35 40.62 13.56
CA THR A 30 -22.66 40.70 14.20
C THR A 30 -23.01 42.15 14.58
N GLU A 31 -22.08 42.90 15.17
CA GLU A 31 -22.29 44.32 15.51
C GLU A 31 -22.56 45.17 14.25
N SER A 32 -21.78 45.00 13.19
CA SER A 32 -21.93 45.74 11.94
C SER A 32 -23.28 45.46 11.26
N TYR A 33 -23.67 44.19 11.12
CA TYR A 33 -24.92 43.84 10.45
C TYR A 33 -26.17 44.09 11.30
N MET A 34 -26.05 44.09 12.63
CA MET A 34 -27.11 44.59 13.50
C MET A 34 -27.28 46.10 13.38
N ALA A 35 -26.18 46.87 13.33
CA ALA A 35 -26.24 48.32 13.11
C ALA A 35 -26.84 48.67 11.73
N LEU A 36 -26.44 47.96 10.66
CA LEU A 36 -27.02 48.13 9.33
C LEU A 36 -28.52 47.81 9.27
N PHE A 37 -28.97 46.83 10.06
CA PHE A 37 -30.39 46.52 10.18
C PHE A 37 -31.14 47.64 10.92
N ASP A 38 -30.56 48.17 12.00
CA ASP A 38 -31.15 49.25 12.79
C ASP A 38 -31.21 50.56 11.97
N GLU A 39 -30.18 50.89 11.18
CA GLU A 39 -30.16 52.03 10.25
C GLU A 39 -31.22 51.89 9.14
N GLY A 40 -31.22 50.77 8.42
CA GLY A 40 -32.21 50.52 7.36
C GLY A 40 -33.66 50.41 7.88
N TYR A 41 -33.85 50.16 9.18
CA TYR A 41 -35.16 50.26 9.80
C TYR A 41 -35.58 51.71 10.05
N GLN A 42 -34.67 52.59 10.50
CA GLN A 42 -34.99 54.01 10.69
C GLN A 42 -35.39 54.69 9.38
N ASP A 43 -34.74 54.35 8.27
CA ASP A 43 -35.07 54.87 6.95
C ASP A 43 -36.47 54.45 6.45
N ALA A 44 -36.99 53.33 6.96
CA ALA A 44 -38.30 52.77 6.57
C ALA A 44 -39.40 53.05 7.63
N PHE A 45 -39.08 53.74 8.72
CA PHE A 45 -40.01 53.99 9.81
C PHE A 45 -41.07 55.03 9.42
N VAL A 46 -42.35 54.68 9.63
CA VAL A 46 -43.49 55.56 9.38
C VAL A 46 -44.20 55.81 10.71
N GLU A 47 -44.20 57.05 11.21
CA GLU A 47 -44.74 57.44 12.52
C GLU A 47 -46.19 56.99 12.77
N LEU A 48 -47.02 56.87 11.72
CA LEU A 48 -48.43 56.49 11.85
C LEU A 48 -48.66 54.98 12.07
N ALA A 49 -47.68 54.14 11.71
CA ALA A 49 -47.76 52.69 11.84
C ALA A 49 -46.97 52.31 13.09
N ASN A 50 -47.65 51.97 14.18
CA ASN A 50 -47.06 51.57 15.46
C ASN A 50 -46.34 50.21 15.36
N TRP A 51 -45.29 50.14 14.52
CA TRP A 51 -44.62 48.91 14.10
C TRP A 51 -43.56 48.53 15.14
N ASP A 52 -43.71 47.35 15.73
CA ASP A 52 -42.76 46.78 16.68
C ASP A 52 -41.63 46.02 15.95
N SER A 53 -40.48 46.66 15.76
CA SER A 53 -39.30 46.06 15.12
C SER A 53 -38.54 45.11 16.03
N SER A 54 -38.81 45.12 17.34
CA SER A 54 -38.08 44.31 18.33
C SER A 54 -38.15 42.83 17.98
N LYS A 55 -39.32 42.34 17.54
CA LYS A 55 -39.52 40.94 17.16
C LYS A 55 -38.72 40.52 15.94
N VAL A 56 -38.60 41.40 14.94
CA VAL A 56 -37.85 41.10 13.70
C VAL A 56 -36.35 41.18 13.96
N ARG A 57 -35.93 42.17 14.74
CA ARG A 57 -34.55 42.36 15.21
C ARG A 57 -34.07 41.18 16.04
N GLU A 58 -34.87 40.78 17.02
CA GLU A 58 -34.58 39.62 17.88
C GLU A 58 -34.52 38.32 17.09
N LYS A 59 -35.39 38.18 16.08
CA LYS A 59 -35.36 37.02 15.21
C LYS A 59 -34.11 37.00 14.33
N LEU A 60 -33.69 38.15 13.79
CA LEU A 60 -32.43 38.26 13.05
C LEU A 60 -31.24 37.93 13.95
N ARG A 61 -31.20 38.45 15.17
CA ARG A 61 -30.15 38.17 16.15
C ARG A 61 -30.03 36.68 16.43
N ARG A 62 -31.16 36.01 16.69
CA ARG A 62 -31.19 34.55 16.89
C ARG A 62 -30.75 33.76 15.66
N ASP A 63 -31.12 34.20 14.45
CA ASP A 63 -30.66 33.53 13.22
C ASP A 63 -29.14 33.68 13.03
N ILE A 64 -28.58 34.86 13.34
CA ILE A 64 -27.14 35.13 13.30
C ILE A 64 -26.41 34.28 14.34
N ASP A 65 -26.84 34.32 15.60
CA ASP A 65 -26.21 33.57 16.68
C ASP A 65 -26.27 32.05 16.43
N ALA A 66 -27.38 31.55 15.87
CA ALA A 66 -27.51 30.15 15.46
C ALA A 66 -26.55 29.80 14.32
N HIS A 67 -26.36 30.68 13.34
CA HIS A 67 -25.39 30.46 12.27
C HIS A 67 -23.95 30.49 12.80
N VAL A 68 -23.61 31.47 13.65
CA VAL A 68 -22.30 31.56 14.29
C VAL A 68 -22.00 30.29 15.08
N ALA A 69 -22.94 29.79 15.89
CA ALA A 69 -22.77 28.55 16.64
C ALA A 69 -22.57 27.34 15.71
N SER A 70 -23.30 27.26 14.59
CA SER A 70 -23.12 26.21 13.59
C SER A 70 -21.73 26.24 12.96
N VAL A 71 -21.23 27.43 12.59
CA VAL A 71 -19.89 27.59 11.99
C VAL A 71 -18.81 27.31 13.04
N GLN A 72 -19.01 27.75 14.28
CA GLN A 72 -18.11 27.46 15.41
C GLN A 72 -17.95 25.95 15.57
N ALA A 73 -19.05 25.21 15.66
CA ALA A 73 -19.03 23.75 15.80
C ALA A 73 -18.32 23.07 14.63
N ALA A 74 -18.59 23.50 13.39
CA ALA A 74 -17.94 22.95 12.20
C ALA A 74 -16.43 23.21 12.19
N LYS A 75 -15.99 24.42 12.54
CA LYS A 75 -14.57 24.78 12.58
C LYS A 75 -13.82 24.09 13.72
N LEU A 76 -14.47 23.88 14.86
CA LEU A 76 -13.89 23.11 15.95
C LEU A 76 -13.74 21.64 15.59
N ALA A 77 -14.73 21.04 14.93
CA ALA A 77 -14.63 19.67 14.43
C ALA A 77 -13.52 19.53 13.37
N GLU A 78 -13.42 20.48 12.44
CA GLU A 78 -12.34 20.55 11.44
C GLU A 78 -10.96 20.65 12.12
N LEU A 79 -10.83 21.53 13.11
CA LEU A 79 -9.58 21.72 13.84
C LEU A 79 -9.17 20.45 14.58
N THR A 80 -10.08 19.84 15.36
CA THR A 80 -9.83 18.59 16.09
C THR A 80 -9.41 17.49 15.13
N SER A 81 -10.15 17.28 14.04
CA SER A 81 -9.82 16.26 13.04
C SER A 81 -8.45 16.50 12.40
N SER A 82 -8.08 17.75 12.13
CA SER A 82 -6.76 18.08 11.57
C SER A 82 -5.60 17.74 12.51
N TYR A 83 -5.79 17.85 13.82
CA TYR A 83 -4.80 17.46 14.82
C TYR A 83 -4.77 15.95 15.05
N GLU A 84 -5.92 15.28 15.02
CA GLU A 84 -6.01 13.81 15.05
C GLU A 84 -5.23 13.17 13.88
N VAL A 85 -5.39 13.71 12.66
CA VAL A 85 -4.65 13.23 11.49
C VAL A 85 -3.15 13.44 11.66
N ARG A 86 -2.71 14.62 12.13
CA ARG A 86 -1.29 14.90 12.37
C ARG A 86 -0.67 13.97 13.42
N VAL A 87 -1.37 13.75 14.54
CA VAL A 87 -0.93 12.82 15.59
C VAL A 87 -0.81 11.40 15.02
N LYS A 88 -1.78 10.97 14.22
CA LYS A 88 -1.74 9.66 13.58
C LYS A 88 -0.51 9.51 12.67
N GLU A 89 -0.28 10.47 11.78
CA GLU A 89 0.84 10.45 10.84
C GLU A 89 2.20 10.50 11.56
N ALA A 90 2.31 11.31 12.61
CA ALA A 90 3.53 11.44 13.42
C ALA A 90 3.84 10.18 14.23
N LEU A 91 2.82 9.46 14.71
CA LEU A 91 3.01 8.26 15.53
C LEU A 91 3.22 6.99 14.70
N TYR A 92 2.48 6.80 13.60
CA TYR A 92 2.44 5.52 12.88
C TYR A 92 3.81 5.04 12.39
N GLY A 93 4.57 5.91 11.73
CA GLY A 93 5.87 5.56 11.14
C GLY A 93 6.92 5.22 12.20
N PRO A 94 7.17 6.09 13.19
CA PRO A 94 8.12 5.79 14.26
C PRO A 94 7.73 4.56 15.09
N VAL A 95 6.44 4.37 15.40
CA VAL A 95 5.99 3.17 16.12
C VAL A 95 6.27 1.89 15.34
N GLU A 96 6.06 1.87 14.01
CA GLU A 96 6.42 0.72 13.17
C GLU A 96 7.92 0.42 13.24
N SER A 97 8.77 1.44 13.11
CA SER A 97 10.22 1.28 13.18
C SER A 97 10.70 0.75 14.54
N LEU A 98 10.06 1.18 15.63
CA LEU A 98 10.36 0.70 16.98
C LEU A 98 10.00 -0.79 17.16
N PHE A 99 8.94 -1.27 16.48
CA PHE A 99 8.56 -2.68 16.51
C PHE A 99 9.42 -3.57 15.59
N ASP A 100 10.03 -3.02 14.54
CA ASP A 100 11.01 -3.77 13.74
C ASP A 100 12.27 -4.08 14.56
N GLY A 101 12.72 -3.11 15.36
CA GLY A 101 13.85 -3.22 16.28
C GLY A 101 13.51 -3.73 17.68
N ALA A 102 12.35 -4.39 17.88
CA ALA A 102 11.78 -4.59 19.21
C ALA A 102 12.77 -5.17 20.22
N ASN A 103 12.87 -4.49 21.36
CA ASN A 103 13.72 -4.81 22.50
C ASN A 103 13.01 -4.42 23.80
N ASN A 104 13.68 -4.59 24.93
CA ASN A 104 13.09 -4.32 26.25
C ASN A 104 12.78 -2.84 26.48
N GLU A 105 13.38 -1.94 25.71
CA GLU A 105 13.19 -0.48 25.79
C GLU A 105 12.11 0.03 24.82
N THR A 106 11.59 -0.80 23.91
CA THR A 106 10.61 -0.40 22.88
C THR A 106 9.41 0.33 23.47
N TRP A 107 8.81 -0.19 24.54
CA TRP A 107 7.66 0.46 25.18
C TRP A 107 8.05 1.76 25.91
N LEU A 108 9.28 1.90 26.40
CA LEU A 108 9.77 3.17 26.96
C LEU A 108 9.90 4.22 25.85
N SER A 109 10.48 3.86 24.71
CA SER A 109 10.61 4.73 23.54
C SER A 109 9.24 5.14 22.98
N ILE A 110 8.28 4.21 22.90
CA ILE A 110 6.90 4.48 22.48
C ILE A 110 6.22 5.46 23.44
N ARG A 111 6.38 5.31 24.77
CA ARG A 111 5.81 6.24 25.75
C ARG A 111 6.40 7.63 25.65
N ASN A 112 7.71 7.74 25.45
CA ASN A 112 8.37 9.03 25.25
C ASN A 112 7.88 9.71 23.98
N LEU A 113 7.77 8.97 22.87
CA LEU A 113 7.23 9.46 21.61
C LEU A 113 5.77 9.91 21.77
N LEU A 114 4.90 9.08 22.35
CA LEU A 114 3.50 9.41 22.62
C LEU A 114 3.40 10.71 23.39
N ARG A 115 4.16 10.85 24.47
CA ARG A 115 4.17 12.05 25.31
C ARG A 115 4.60 13.28 24.51
N CYS A 116 5.73 13.24 23.81
CA CYS A 116 6.24 14.39 23.07
C CYS A 116 5.28 14.84 21.95
N GLU A 117 4.77 13.91 21.16
CA GLU A 117 3.86 14.22 20.05
C GLU A 117 2.49 14.70 20.55
N THR A 118 1.98 14.08 21.62
CA THR A 118 0.70 14.51 22.22
C THR A 118 0.82 15.88 22.86
N GLU A 119 1.89 16.16 23.62
CA GLU A 119 2.12 17.49 24.21
C GLU A 119 2.25 18.58 23.12
N SER A 120 2.95 18.27 22.02
CA SER A 120 3.08 19.16 20.87
C SER A 120 1.71 19.44 20.22
N ALA A 121 0.93 18.40 19.97
CA ALA A 121 -0.40 18.51 19.38
C ALA A 121 -1.39 19.25 20.30
N VAL A 122 -1.36 18.98 21.61
CA VAL A 122 -2.19 19.66 22.62
C VAL A 122 -1.83 21.15 22.73
N ARG A 123 -0.55 21.52 22.70
CA ARG A 123 -0.14 22.94 22.63
C ARG A 123 -0.66 23.62 21.37
N GLY A 124 -0.52 22.95 20.23
CA GLY A 124 -1.06 23.43 18.95
C GLY A 124 -2.57 23.63 19.01
N LEU A 125 -3.32 22.60 19.42
CA LEU A 125 -4.77 22.64 19.55
C LEU A 125 -5.21 23.74 20.53
N SER A 126 -4.61 23.81 21.73
CA SER A 126 -4.92 24.83 22.73
C SER A 126 -4.73 26.25 22.19
N SER A 127 -3.64 26.49 21.43
CA SER A 127 -3.41 27.77 20.76
C SER A 127 -4.50 28.09 19.72
N GLY A 128 -4.93 27.10 18.92
CA GLY A 128 -6.01 27.26 17.94
C GLY A 128 -7.38 27.50 18.58
N LEU A 129 -7.65 26.86 19.72
CA LEU A 129 -8.88 27.02 20.49
C LEU A 129 -8.97 28.39 21.20
N SER A 130 -7.87 29.15 21.32
CA SER A 130 -7.90 30.48 21.96
C SER A 130 -8.72 31.51 21.18
N GLY A 131 -8.98 31.27 19.88
CA GLY A 131 -9.74 32.18 19.03
C GLY A 131 -11.25 31.99 19.06
N PHE A 132 -11.77 31.00 19.80
CA PHE A 132 -13.18 30.57 19.73
C PHE A 132 -14.01 30.89 20.99
N ASP A 133 -13.46 31.56 22.00
CA ASP A 133 -14.13 31.92 23.27
C ASP A 133 -14.90 30.73 23.91
N LEU A 134 -14.26 29.56 23.94
CA LEU A 134 -14.82 28.35 24.54
C LEU A 134 -14.74 28.34 26.07
N ASP A 135 -15.70 27.68 26.70
CA ASP A 135 -15.62 27.38 28.13
C ASP A 135 -14.46 26.45 28.44
N GLU A 136 -13.88 26.63 29.62
CA GLU A 136 -12.66 25.90 30.01
C GLU A 136 -12.89 24.38 30.08
N ASN A 137 -14.13 23.96 30.37
CA ASN A 137 -14.50 22.55 30.43
C ASN A 137 -14.68 21.94 29.03
N ALA A 138 -15.26 22.64 28.05
CA ALA A 138 -15.28 22.18 26.65
C ALA A 138 -13.87 22.12 26.06
N ARG A 139 -13.03 23.12 26.34
CA ARG A 139 -11.60 23.09 25.96
C ARG A 139 -10.90 21.87 26.55
N GLY A 140 -11.08 21.62 27.84
CA GLY A 140 -10.54 20.45 28.53
C GLY A 140 -11.00 19.14 27.88
N LYS A 141 -12.29 19.00 27.59
CA LYS A 141 -12.86 17.80 26.92
C LYS A 141 -12.25 17.55 25.53
N MET A 142 -12.01 18.60 24.75
CA MET A 142 -11.39 18.47 23.43
C MET A 142 -9.93 18.00 23.55
N ILE A 143 -9.20 18.51 24.55
CA ILE A 143 -7.82 18.10 24.83
C ILE A 143 -7.79 16.62 25.27
N THR A 144 -8.63 16.20 26.21
CA THR A 144 -8.67 14.79 26.65
C THR A 144 -9.08 13.85 25.52
N THR A 145 -9.99 14.28 24.64
CA THR A 145 -10.38 13.50 23.45
C THR A 145 -9.18 13.27 22.52
N LEU A 146 -8.34 14.29 22.31
CA LEU A 146 -7.13 14.16 21.50
C LEU A 146 -6.09 13.24 22.16
N GLU A 147 -5.90 13.35 23.47
CA GLU A 147 -5.00 12.48 24.25
C GLU A 147 -5.43 11.01 24.17
N ASP A 148 -6.73 10.75 24.32
CA ASP A 148 -7.27 9.39 24.22
C ASP A 148 -7.23 8.85 22.79
N TYR A 149 -7.43 9.71 21.78
CA TYR A 149 -7.22 9.35 20.39
C TYR A 149 -5.76 8.95 20.11
N ALA A 150 -4.78 9.69 20.65
CA ALA A 150 -3.36 9.37 20.50
C ALA A 150 -3.01 8.00 21.10
N LYS A 151 -3.56 7.67 22.28
CA LYS A 151 -3.42 6.33 22.89
C LYS A 151 -4.05 5.27 21.99
N GLY A 152 -5.28 5.49 21.52
CA GLY A 152 -5.99 4.56 20.63
C GLY A 152 -5.26 4.31 19.30
N VAL A 153 -4.57 5.31 18.77
CA VAL A 153 -3.69 5.19 17.60
C VAL A 153 -2.56 4.19 17.87
N ILE A 154 -1.89 4.29 19.01
CA ILE A 154 -0.81 3.36 19.38
C ILE A 154 -1.34 1.97 19.64
N GLU A 155 -2.48 1.83 20.31
CA GLU A 155 -3.12 0.54 20.53
C GLU A 155 -3.47 -0.17 19.22
N THR A 156 -4.00 0.59 18.25
CA THR A 156 -4.33 0.08 16.92
C THR A 156 -3.07 -0.38 16.19
N LYS A 157 -2.05 0.46 16.14
CA LYS A 157 -0.79 0.12 15.46
C LYS A 157 -0.07 -1.05 16.14
N ALA A 158 -0.03 -1.10 17.46
CA ALA A 158 0.54 -2.22 18.20
C ALA A 158 -0.19 -3.54 17.90
N ARG A 159 -1.52 -3.51 17.75
CA ARG A 159 -2.32 -4.69 17.37
C ARG A 159 -2.02 -5.14 15.94
N GLU A 160 -1.87 -4.21 15.00
CA GLU A 160 -1.45 -4.51 13.63
C GLU A 160 -0.07 -5.18 13.60
N GLU A 161 0.90 -4.64 14.34
CA GLU A 161 2.24 -5.21 14.40
C GLU A 161 2.26 -6.57 15.11
N ALA A 162 1.47 -6.76 16.17
CA ALA A 162 1.29 -8.04 16.83
C ALA A 162 0.71 -9.11 15.88
N GLY A 163 -0.15 -8.72 14.94
CA GLY A 163 -0.64 -9.61 13.87
C GLY A 163 0.47 -10.17 12.97
N ARG A 164 1.63 -9.48 12.91
CA ARG A 164 2.81 -9.87 12.12
C ARG A 164 3.91 -10.54 12.95
N VAL A 165 3.64 -10.87 14.23
CA VAL A 165 4.65 -11.36 15.18
C VAL A 165 5.40 -12.60 14.69
N VAL A 166 4.70 -13.57 14.08
CA VAL A 166 5.33 -14.83 13.60
C VAL A 166 6.33 -14.56 12.49
N VAL A 167 5.99 -13.67 11.54
CA VAL A 167 6.88 -13.29 10.45
C VAL A 167 8.09 -12.56 11.02
N ARG A 168 7.89 -11.60 11.93
CA ARG A 168 9.00 -10.89 12.58
C ARG A 168 9.90 -11.80 13.40
N MET A 169 9.35 -12.77 14.12
CA MET A 169 10.13 -13.77 14.85
C MET A 169 10.97 -14.62 13.89
N LYS A 170 10.40 -15.03 12.74
CA LYS A 170 11.15 -15.77 11.71
C LYS A 170 12.29 -14.94 11.14
N ASP A 171 12.03 -13.68 10.81
CA ASP A 171 13.05 -12.78 10.25
C ASP A 171 14.16 -12.51 11.27
N ARG A 172 13.79 -12.24 12.53
CA ARG A 172 14.74 -12.05 13.63
C ARG A 172 15.59 -13.30 13.89
N PHE A 173 14.96 -14.48 13.90
CA PHE A 173 15.69 -15.74 14.02
C PHE A 173 16.67 -15.93 12.86
N SER A 174 16.20 -15.73 11.63
CA SER A 174 17.00 -15.91 10.42
C SER A 174 18.19 -14.96 10.41
N ASN A 175 17.99 -13.70 10.80
CA ASN A 175 19.06 -12.71 10.89
C ASN A 175 20.11 -13.11 11.95
N LEU A 176 19.69 -13.49 13.15
CA LEU A 176 20.62 -13.88 14.23
C LEU A 176 21.33 -15.22 13.96
N PHE A 177 20.69 -16.12 13.23
CA PHE A 177 21.24 -17.43 12.90
C PHE A 177 22.19 -17.38 11.69
N ALA A 178 21.78 -16.68 10.63
CA ALA A 178 22.50 -16.64 9.36
C ALA A 178 23.57 -15.55 9.29
N TYR A 179 23.55 -14.55 10.18
CA TYR A 179 24.53 -13.47 10.19
C TYR A 179 25.34 -13.46 11.49
N ASP A 180 26.52 -12.85 11.43
CA ASP A 180 27.37 -12.55 12.59
C ASP A 180 27.06 -11.18 13.22
N ALA A 181 27.86 -10.79 14.21
CA ALA A 181 27.69 -9.53 14.92
C ALA A 181 27.93 -8.30 14.02
N ASP A 182 28.70 -8.47 12.94
CA ASP A 182 29.03 -7.42 11.97
C ASP A 182 28.01 -7.36 10.82
N SER A 183 26.88 -8.09 10.96
CA SER A 183 25.85 -8.22 9.93
C SER A 183 26.36 -8.86 8.62
N MET A 184 27.45 -9.63 8.68
CA MET A 184 27.94 -10.38 7.55
C MET A 184 27.35 -11.80 7.56
N PRO A 185 27.05 -12.39 6.39
CA PRO A 185 26.60 -13.77 6.31
C PRO A 185 27.59 -14.71 6.98
N ARG A 186 27.11 -15.48 7.96
CA ARG A 186 27.91 -16.39 8.78
C ARG A 186 28.45 -17.52 7.92
N VAL A 187 29.77 -17.70 7.94
CA VAL A 187 30.44 -18.84 7.32
C VAL A 187 30.53 -19.98 8.34
N TRP A 188 30.00 -21.16 7.99
CA TRP A 188 30.02 -22.34 8.85
C TRP A 188 31.35 -23.08 8.71
N THR A 189 32.24 -22.94 9.70
CA THR A 189 33.57 -23.60 9.68
C THR A 189 33.61 -24.90 10.49
N GLY A 190 32.50 -25.26 11.15
CA GLY A 190 32.33 -26.50 11.93
C GLY A 190 32.86 -26.41 13.36
N LYS A 191 33.45 -25.26 13.74
CA LYS A 191 33.92 -24.97 15.10
C LYS A 191 32.89 -24.21 15.93
N GLU A 192 31.86 -23.68 15.28
CA GLU A 192 30.82 -22.89 15.92
C GLU A 192 29.87 -23.78 16.74
N ASP A 193 29.50 -23.32 17.94
CA ASP A 193 28.46 -24.00 18.71
C ASP A 193 27.07 -23.63 18.17
N ILE A 194 26.58 -24.44 17.25
CA ILE A 194 25.25 -24.31 16.63
C ILE A 194 24.15 -24.30 17.70
N ARG A 195 24.30 -25.05 18.79
CA ARG A 195 23.30 -25.09 19.87
C ARG A 195 23.25 -23.77 20.62
N PHE A 196 24.41 -23.18 20.90
CA PHE A 196 24.48 -21.86 21.51
C PHE A 196 23.86 -20.79 20.61
N ILE A 197 24.22 -20.76 19.31
CA ILE A 197 23.67 -19.80 18.34
C ILE A 197 22.14 -19.94 18.26
N THR A 198 21.65 -21.18 18.14
CA THR A 198 20.20 -21.45 18.09
C THR A 198 19.50 -21.00 19.37
N LYS A 199 20.10 -21.26 20.53
CA LYS A 199 19.54 -20.86 21.84
C LYS A 199 19.46 -19.33 21.95
N THR A 200 20.51 -18.62 21.57
CA THR A 200 20.54 -17.15 21.56
C THR A 200 19.49 -16.58 20.61
N ALA A 201 19.40 -17.10 19.37
CA ALA A 201 18.38 -16.67 18.42
C ALA A 201 16.95 -16.90 18.95
N ARG A 202 16.69 -18.05 19.62
CA ARG A 202 15.39 -18.33 20.26
C ARG A 202 15.07 -17.37 21.40
N VAL A 203 16.05 -17.07 22.26
CA VAL A 203 15.91 -16.11 23.37
C VAL A 203 15.50 -14.73 22.83
N GLU A 204 16.19 -14.23 21.80
CA GLU A 204 15.86 -12.92 21.21
C GLU A 204 14.49 -12.90 20.52
N CYS A 205 14.06 -14.01 19.92
CA CYS A 205 12.70 -14.12 19.39
C CYS A 205 11.64 -14.09 20.49
N LEU A 206 11.92 -14.68 21.66
CA LEU A 206 11.01 -14.64 22.81
C LEU A 206 10.93 -13.27 23.46
N LYS A 207 12.02 -12.49 23.44
CA LYS A 207 11.98 -11.07 23.85
C LYS A 207 11.07 -10.27 22.94
N LEU A 208 11.23 -10.41 21.61
CA LEU A 208 10.32 -9.80 20.62
C LEU A 208 8.85 -10.20 20.90
N LEU A 209 8.59 -11.48 21.15
CA LEU A 209 7.25 -11.96 21.48
C LEU A 209 6.71 -11.32 22.77
N SER A 210 7.52 -11.22 23.82
CA SER A 210 7.14 -10.57 25.08
C SER A 210 6.75 -9.11 24.87
N VAL A 211 7.52 -8.38 24.05
CA VAL A 211 7.23 -6.98 23.70
C VAL A 211 5.90 -6.87 22.97
N MET A 212 5.61 -7.77 22.03
CA MET A 212 4.38 -7.73 21.22
C MET A 212 3.16 -8.37 21.88
N ALA A 213 3.33 -9.10 22.98
CA ALA A 213 2.25 -9.83 23.65
C ALA A 213 1.29 -8.93 24.45
N ALA A 214 1.77 -7.77 24.92
CA ALA A 214 0.97 -6.85 25.73
C ALA A 214 1.34 -5.39 25.43
N ILE A 215 0.31 -4.53 25.46
CA ILE A 215 0.46 -3.08 25.32
C ILE A 215 0.81 -2.50 26.69
N ARG A 216 1.97 -1.82 26.77
CA ARG A 216 2.51 -1.28 28.03
C ARG A 216 2.62 0.24 27.94
N LEU A 217 1.49 0.92 28.08
CA LEU A 217 1.45 2.38 28.15
C LEU A 217 1.74 2.89 29.57
N ASP A 218 1.58 2.03 30.58
CA ASP A 218 1.86 2.32 31.99
C ASP A 218 3.15 1.64 32.48
N ASP A 219 3.76 2.16 33.54
CA ASP A 219 4.96 1.59 34.20
C ASP A 219 4.69 0.30 35.01
N THR A 220 3.63 -0.42 34.68
CA THR A 220 3.30 -1.66 35.39
C THR A 220 4.26 -2.78 34.97
N ALA A 221 4.91 -3.38 35.95
CA ALA A 221 5.76 -4.55 35.72
C ALA A 221 4.87 -5.77 35.41
N ASP A 222 5.21 -6.52 34.37
CA ASP A 222 4.59 -7.80 34.08
C ASP A 222 5.57 -8.96 34.22
N ASN A 223 5.00 -10.17 34.22
CA ASN A 223 5.74 -11.42 34.31
C ASN A 223 5.75 -12.18 32.97
N ILE A 224 5.36 -11.53 31.86
CA ILE A 224 5.10 -12.22 30.58
C ILE A 224 6.41 -12.81 30.04
N GLU A 225 7.49 -12.03 30.04
CA GLU A 225 8.81 -12.50 29.60
C GLU A 225 9.23 -13.74 30.41
N LYS A 226 9.18 -13.65 31.74
CA LYS A 226 9.54 -14.75 32.63
C LYS A 226 8.72 -16.02 32.32
N ILE A 227 7.41 -15.88 32.13
CA ILE A 227 6.52 -17.01 31.80
C ILE A 227 6.89 -17.63 30.45
N LEU A 228 7.10 -16.81 29.41
CA LEU A 228 7.49 -17.29 28.08
C LEU A 228 8.82 -18.05 28.11
N PHE A 229 9.81 -17.50 28.81
CA PHE A 229 11.12 -18.13 28.95
C PHE A 229 11.03 -19.45 29.72
N THR A 230 10.33 -19.48 30.85
CA THR A 230 10.14 -20.71 31.62
C THR A 230 9.39 -21.77 30.81
N ALA A 231 8.36 -21.41 30.04
CA ALA A 231 7.55 -22.37 29.29
C ALA A 231 8.25 -22.93 28.04
N LEU A 232 9.06 -22.13 27.34
CA LEU A 232 9.56 -22.46 25.99
C LEU A 232 11.07 -22.75 25.92
N LEU A 233 11.86 -22.34 26.92
CA LEU A 233 13.31 -22.58 26.94
C LEU A 233 13.75 -23.62 27.96
N ASP A 234 12.94 -23.93 28.98
CA ASP A 234 13.27 -24.94 29.98
C ASP A 234 12.64 -26.30 29.63
N PRO A 235 13.43 -27.31 29.22
CA PRO A 235 12.90 -28.62 28.89
C PRO A 235 12.28 -29.34 30.11
N SER A 236 12.68 -29.00 31.35
CA SER A 236 12.15 -29.64 32.56
C SER A 236 10.74 -29.17 32.93
N SER A 237 10.42 -27.91 32.62
CA SER A 237 9.10 -27.32 32.87
C SER A 237 8.07 -27.79 31.84
N SER A 238 8.49 -28.00 30.58
CA SER A 238 7.62 -28.55 29.53
C SER A 238 7.10 -29.94 29.89
N ALA A 239 7.95 -30.80 30.45
CA ALA A 239 7.56 -32.14 30.91
C ALA A 239 6.64 -32.13 32.15
N ALA A 240 6.74 -31.11 33.01
CA ALA A 240 5.87 -30.93 34.18
C ALA A 240 4.52 -30.30 33.82
N ALA A 241 4.50 -29.31 32.93
CA ALA A 241 3.28 -28.67 32.43
C ALA A 241 2.42 -29.61 31.56
N ILE A 242 3.06 -30.49 30.79
CA ILE A 242 2.39 -31.57 30.04
C ILE A 242 1.72 -32.59 30.98
N LYS A 243 2.23 -32.78 32.21
CA LYS A 243 1.65 -33.72 33.18
C LYS A 243 0.45 -33.15 33.94
N SER A 244 0.35 -31.83 34.13
CA SER A 244 -0.73 -31.21 34.92
C SER A 244 -1.99 -30.89 34.11
N ASN A 245 -1.89 -30.78 32.79
CA ASN A 245 -3.03 -30.47 31.93
C ASN A 245 -3.44 -31.72 31.13
N LYS A 246 -4.27 -32.56 31.75
CA LYS A 246 -5.00 -33.66 31.08
C LYS A 246 -6.23 -33.12 30.32
N ALA A 247 -6.06 -32.01 29.61
CA ALA A 247 -6.97 -31.46 28.62
C ALA A 247 -6.09 -31.11 27.42
N GLY A 248 -6.47 -31.62 26.25
CA GLY A 248 -5.65 -31.73 25.05
C GLY A 248 -4.73 -30.53 24.81
N ASP A 249 -3.46 -30.85 24.53
CA ASP A 249 -2.42 -29.92 24.12
C ASP A 249 -2.92 -29.03 22.96
N PRO A 250 -3.16 -27.73 23.19
CA PRO A 250 -3.62 -26.82 22.14
C PRO A 250 -2.52 -26.51 21.11
N LEU A 251 -1.27 -26.90 21.36
CA LEU A 251 -0.13 -26.72 20.47
C LEU A 251 0.26 -27.99 19.70
N ALA A 252 -0.08 -29.18 20.19
CA ALA A 252 0.07 -30.45 19.45
C ALA A 252 -1.15 -30.81 18.57
N SER A 253 -2.07 -29.87 18.36
CA SER A 253 -3.04 -30.04 17.28
C SER A 253 -2.30 -29.96 15.93
N SER A 254 -2.51 -30.97 15.09
CA SER A 254 -2.10 -31.06 13.67
C SER A 254 -2.63 -29.91 12.79
N THR A 255 -3.17 -28.85 13.41
CA THR A 255 -3.69 -27.64 12.78
C THR A 255 -2.57 -26.71 12.33
N TRP A 256 -1.36 -26.78 12.90
CA TRP A 256 -0.22 -25.97 12.43
C TRP A 256 0.26 -26.38 11.05
N ASP A 257 0.36 -27.68 10.76
CA ASP A 257 0.68 -28.16 9.41
C ASP A 257 -0.41 -27.77 8.41
N GLN A 258 -1.67 -27.82 8.83
CA GLN A 258 -2.81 -27.48 7.98
C GLN A 258 -2.93 -25.96 7.71
N GLU A 259 -2.69 -25.10 8.71
CA GLU A 259 -2.75 -23.64 8.58
C GLU A 259 -1.46 -23.07 7.95
N ALA A 260 -0.30 -23.69 8.20
CA ALA A 260 0.93 -23.38 7.47
C ALA A 260 0.80 -23.75 5.99
N ASN A 261 0.17 -24.89 5.66
CA ASN A 261 -0.10 -25.29 4.27
C ASN A 261 -1.18 -24.41 3.61
N ARG A 262 -2.17 -23.93 4.38
CA ARG A 262 -3.19 -22.97 3.89
C ARG A 262 -2.58 -21.59 3.62
N ARG A 263 -1.61 -21.14 4.43
CA ARG A 263 -0.89 -19.87 4.25
C ARG A 263 0.27 -19.97 3.23
N SER A 264 0.84 -21.15 3.02
CA SER A 264 1.94 -21.39 2.05
C SER A 264 1.46 -21.58 0.62
N ASN A 265 0.14 -21.67 0.37
CA ASN A 265 -0.43 -21.91 -0.95
C ASN A 265 -0.14 -20.79 -1.99
N ASN A 266 0.53 -19.70 -1.58
CA ASN A 266 1.06 -18.68 -2.48
C ASN A 266 2.47 -19.00 -3.00
N TRP A 267 3.14 -20.05 -2.48
CA TRP A 267 4.55 -20.34 -2.75
C TRP A 267 4.81 -21.73 -3.35
N LEU A 268 3.76 -22.53 -3.59
CA LEU A 268 3.93 -23.76 -4.36
C LEU A 268 4.17 -23.38 -5.83
N PRO A 269 5.23 -23.91 -6.47
CA PRO A 269 5.41 -23.74 -7.90
C PRO A 269 4.16 -24.29 -8.61
N PRO A 270 3.67 -23.62 -9.67
CA PRO A 270 2.47 -24.06 -10.38
C PRO A 270 2.52 -25.55 -10.74
N PRO A 271 1.39 -26.25 -10.88
CA PRO A 271 1.38 -27.70 -11.15
C PRO A 271 2.25 -28.12 -12.35
N TRP A 272 2.34 -27.29 -13.39
CA TRP A 272 3.21 -27.53 -14.55
C TRP A 272 4.71 -27.49 -14.19
N ALA A 273 5.11 -26.66 -13.24
CA ALA A 273 6.49 -26.54 -12.78
C ALA A 273 6.90 -27.75 -11.92
N ILE A 274 5.97 -28.31 -11.14
CA ILE A 274 6.20 -29.56 -10.39
C ILE A 274 6.42 -30.72 -11.36
N VAL A 275 5.60 -30.83 -12.41
CA VAL A 275 5.77 -31.84 -13.46
C VAL A 275 7.08 -31.65 -14.22
N ALA A 276 7.45 -30.41 -14.56
CA ALA A 276 8.73 -30.10 -15.18
C ALA A 276 9.92 -30.48 -14.27
N LEU A 277 9.81 -30.24 -12.96
CA LEU A 277 10.85 -30.59 -11.98
C LEU A 277 11.02 -32.11 -11.83
N LEU A 278 9.93 -32.88 -11.93
CA LEU A 278 9.94 -34.35 -11.91
C LEU A 278 10.54 -34.96 -13.17
N ILE A 279 10.26 -34.38 -14.35
CA ILE A 279 10.74 -34.90 -15.64
C ILE A 279 12.21 -34.49 -15.89
N LEU A 280 12.55 -33.24 -15.58
CA LEU A 280 13.85 -32.66 -15.90
C LEU A 280 14.88 -32.85 -14.76
N GLY A 281 14.42 -33.02 -13.52
CA GLY A 281 15.27 -32.97 -12.34
C GLY A 281 15.61 -31.53 -11.90
N PHE A 282 15.83 -31.33 -10.59
CA PHE A 282 16.05 -30.01 -9.99
C PHE A 282 17.29 -29.28 -10.54
N ASN A 283 18.35 -30.03 -10.85
CA ASN A 283 19.63 -29.49 -11.30
C ASN A 283 19.58 -28.95 -12.75
N GLU A 284 18.91 -29.64 -13.67
CA GLU A 284 18.66 -29.17 -15.03
C GLU A 284 17.67 -27.99 -15.04
N PHE A 285 16.60 -28.05 -14.25
CA PHE A 285 15.57 -27.01 -14.20
C PHE A 285 16.16 -25.64 -13.79
N MET A 286 17.03 -25.62 -12.79
CA MET A 286 17.76 -24.41 -12.38
C MET A 286 18.72 -23.91 -13.47
N THR A 287 19.33 -24.82 -14.23
CA THR A 287 20.24 -24.46 -15.33
C THR A 287 19.49 -23.84 -16.52
N VAL A 288 18.29 -24.33 -16.82
CA VAL A 288 17.41 -23.78 -17.87
C VAL A 288 16.88 -22.39 -17.50
N LEU A 289 16.54 -22.16 -16.23
CA LEU A 289 16.08 -20.83 -15.77
C LEU A 289 17.22 -19.80 -15.68
N ARG A 290 18.44 -20.23 -15.34
CA ARG A 290 19.58 -19.33 -15.15
C ARG A 290 20.29 -18.93 -16.44
N ASN A 291 20.10 -19.70 -17.52
CA ASN A 291 20.81 -19.48 -18.77
C ASN A 291 19.83 -19.13 -19.93
N PRO A 292 19.84 -17.88 -20.43
CA PRO A 292 18.87 -17.40 -21.41
C PRO A 292 18.93 -18.12 -22.77
N LEU A 293 20.03 -18.83 -23.07
CA LEU A 293 20.17 -19.57 -24.33
C LEU A 293 19.28 -20.83 -24.40
N TYR A 294 19.07 -21.54 -23.28
CA TYR A 294 18.20 -22.72 -23.27
C TYR A 294 16.73 -22.34 -23.45
N LEU A 295 16.30 -21.21 -22.90
CA LEU A 295 14.97 -20.63 -23.17
C LEU A 295 14.79 -20.33 -24.66
N GLY A 296 15.82 -19.78 -25.31
CA GLY A 296 15.82 -19.55 -26.76
C GLY A 296 15.69 -20.84 -27.57
N LEU A 297 16.42 -21.90 -27.21
CA LEU A 297 16.34 -23.21 -27.89
C LEU A 297 14.96 -23.87 -27.72
N ILE A 298 14.38 -23.83 -26.51
CA ILE A 298 13.04 -24.35 -26.25
C ILE A 298 12.00 -23.56 -27.05
N PHE A 299 12.14 -22.23 -27.15
CA PHE A 299 11.25 -21.38 -27.93
C PHE A 299 11.31 -21.68 -29.42
N VAL A 300 12.51 -21.84 -29.99
CA VAL A 300 12.69 -22.23 -31.40
C VAL A 300 12.14 -23.63 -31.65
N GLY A 301 12.40 -24.58 -30.75
CA GLY A 301 11.83 -25.93 -30.83
C GLY A 301 10.30 -25.91 -30.81
N TYR A 302 9.70 -25.11 -29.94
CA TYR A 302 8.24 -24.90 -29.91
C TYR A 302 7.72 -24.31 -31.22
N LEU A 303 8.39 -23.32 -31.81
CA LEU A 303 7.98 -22.74 -33.09
C LEU A 303 8.05 -23.75 -34.23
N VAL A 304 9.07 -24.62 -34.26
CA VAL A 304 9.18 -25.69 -35.26
C VAL A 304 8.09 -26.74 -35.06
N ILE A 305 7.83 -27.16 -33.83
CA ILE A 305 6.75 -28.11 -33.51
C ILE A 305 5.40 -27.51 -33.87
N LYS A 306 5.15 -26.24 -33.54
CA LYS A 306 3.91 -25.53 -33.86
C LYS A 306 3.74 -25.37 -35.39
N ALA A 307 4.81 -25.03 -36.09
CA ALA A 307 4.79 -24.94 -37.56
C ALA A 307 4.51 -26.30 -38.19
N ALA A 308 5.12 -27.38 -37.68
CA ALA A 308 4.81 -28.74 -38.09
C ALA A 308 3.36 -29.12 -37.77
N TRP A 309 2.83 -28.74 -36.60
CA TRP A 309 1.43 -28.96 -36.20
C TRP A 309 0.42 -28.20 -37.07
N VAL A 310 0.82 -27.07 -37.66
CA VAL A 310 -0.02 -26.25 -38.54
C VAL A 310 0.09 -26.73 -39.99
N GLN A 311 1.25 -27.21 -40.42
CA GLN A 311 1.47 -27.76 -41.76
C GLN A 311 0.91 -29.18 -41.91
N LEU A 312 0.99 -29.98 -40.85
CA LEU A 312 0.29 -31.25 -40.73
C LEU A 312 -1.14 -30.87 -40.34
N ASP A 313 -2.07 -30.78 -41.29
CA ASP A 313 -3.48 -30.43 -41.03
C ASP A 313 -4.20 -31.55 -40.25
N ILE A 314 -3.85 -31.66 -38.96
CA ILE A 314 -4.30 -32.65 -37.99
C ILE A 314 -5.84 -32.64 -37.85
N PRO A 315 -6.59 -31.52 -37.83
CA PRO A 315 -8.04 -31.62 -37.71
C PRO A 315 -8.71 -32.23 -38.95
N GLY A 316 -8.05 -32.23 -40.12
CA GLY A 316 -8.55 -32.88 -41.34
C GLY A 316 -8.30 -34.39 -41.41
N GLN A 317 -7.15 -34.88 -40.92
CA GLN A 317 -6.77 -36.29 -41.06
C GLN A 317 -7.24 -37.20 -39.91
N PHE A 318 -7.64 -36.65 -38.76
CA PHE A 318 -8.13 -37.45 -37.63
C PHE A 318 -9.58 -37.91 -37.77
N ARG A 319 -10.26 -37.63 -38.89
CA ARG A 319 -11.59 -38.22 -39.21
C ARG A 319 -11.54 -39.71 -39.57
N TYR A 320 -10.37 -40.30 -39.83
CA TYR A 320 -10.24 -41.72 -40.21
C TYR A 320 -9.46 -42.60 -39.21
N GLY A 321 -9.23 -42.11 -37.99
CA GLY A 321 -8.69 -42.92 -36.89
C GLY A 321 -7.17 -42.87 -36.72
N VAL A 322 -6.73 -42.97 -35.46
CA VAL A 322 -5.37 -42.68 -34.97
C VAL A 322 -4.28 -43.57 -35.59
N LEU A 323 -4.60 -44.81 -35.99
CA LEU A 323 -3.63 -45.72 -36.60
C LEU A 323 -3.27 -45.36 -38.05
N ALA A 324 -4.19 -44.80 -38.83
CA ALA A 324 -3.92 -44.41 -40.22
C ALA A 324 -3.04 -43.16 -40.33
N GLY A 325 -3.19 -42.23 -39.37
CA GLY A 325 -2.37 -41.02 -39.27
C GLY A 325 -0.89 -41.33 -38.99
N LEU A 326 -0.61 -42.24 -38.04
CA LEU A 326 0.77 -42.60 -37.68
C LEU A 326 1.51 -43.35 -38.80
N LEU A 327 0.83 -44.21 -39.57
CA LEU A 327 1.44 -44.93 -40.70
C LEU A 327 1.73 -44.02 -41.91
N SER A 328 0.89 -43.01 -42.15
CA SER A 328 1.09 -42.05 -43.24
C SER A 328 2.25 -41.08 -42.97
N ILE A 329 2.41 -40.67 -41.71
CA ILE A 329 3.50 -39.80 -41.27
C ILE A 329 4.85 -40.51 -41.41
N SER A 330 4.96 -41.80 -41.06
CA SER A 330 6.22 -42.54 -41.15
C SER A 330 6.69 -42.74 -42.60
N THR A 331 5.75 -42.96 -43.53
CA THR A 331 6.06 -43.25 -44.94
C THR A 331 6.39 -41.99 -45.77
N LYS A 332 5.97 -40.80 -45.31
CA LYS A 332 6.25 -39.51 -45.98
C LYS A 332 7.46 -38.76 -45.39
N LEU A 333 7.98 -39.18 -44.24
CA LEU A 333 9.13 -38.55 -43.59
C LEU A 333 10.43 -38.79 -44.39
N ILE A 334 10.66 -40.03 -44.84
CA ILE A 334 11.89 -40.44 -45.52
C ILE A 334 12.07 -39.76 -46.90
N PRO A 335 11.05 -39.71 -47.79
CA PRO A 335 11.19 -39.04 -49.09
C PRO A 335 11.44 -37.54 -48.96
N THR A 336 10.86 -36.90 -47.94
CA THR A 336 10.95 -35.45 -47.73
C THR A 336 12.33 -35.05 -47.21
N ILE A 337 12.87 -35.82 -46.26
CA ILE A 337 14.25 -35.63 -45.77
C ILE A 337 15.26 -35.84 -46.91
N MET A 338 15.06 -36.85 -47.77
CA MET A 338 15.95 -37.11 -48.90
C MET A 338 15.90 -36.01 -49.98
N ASN A 339 14.74 -35.38 -50.19
CA ASN A 339 14.61 -34.26 -51.12
C ASN A 339 15.23 -32.96 -50.58
N ILE A 340 15.20 -32.75 -49.26
CA ILE A 340 15.87 -31.61 -48.60
C ILE A 340 17.38 -31.81 -48.59
N LEU A 341 17.88 -33.02 -48.29
CA LEU A 341 19.31 -33.36 -48.37
C LEU A 341 19.85 -33.22 -49.80
N ARG A 342 19.06 -33.61 -50.80
CA ARG A 342 19.41 -33.43 -52.22
C ARG A 342 19.42 -31.95 -52.62
N LYS A 343 18.50 -31.13 -52.10
CA LYS A 343 18.51 -29.68 -52.31
C LYS A 343 19.64 -28.95 -51.57
N LEU A 344 20.22 -29.56 -50.55
CA LEU A 344 21.38 -29.03 -49.81
C LEU A 344 22.71 -29.51 -50.38
N SER A 345 22.72 -30.53 -51.24
CA SER A 345 23.93 -31.07 -51.87
C SER A 345 24.15 -30.63 -53.32
N GLU A 346 23.31 -29.76 -53.87
CA GLU A 346 23.53 -29.18 -55.21
C GLU A 346 24.49 -27.97 -55.09
N PRO A 347 25.64 -27.98 -55.79
CA PRO A 347 26.56 -26.86 -55.77
C PRO A 347 25.96 -25.65 -56.48
N ALA A 348 26.08 -24.48 -55.86
CA ALA A 348 25.55 -23.21 -56.34
C ALA A 348 25.98 -22.91 -57.78
N PRO A 349 25.05 -22.54 -58.70
CA PRO A 349 25.45 -22.02 -60.00
C PRO A 349 25.96 -20.59 -59.84
N VAL A 350 27.14 -20.39 -60.43
CA VAL A 350 27.93 -19.16 -60.48
C VAL A 350 27.16 -18.06 -61.24
N ALA A 351 27.20 -16.85 -60.71
CA ALA A 351 26.72 -15.65 -61.39
C ALA A 351 27.55 -15.36 -62.66
N THR A 352 26.90 -15.03 -63.77
CA THR A 352 27.54 -14.22 -64.81
C THR A 352 26.53 -13.34 -65.55
N THR A 353 26.93 -12.07 -65.60
CA THR A 353 26.33 -10.88 -66.19
C THR A 353 26.31 -10.92 -67.73
N GLY A 354 25.35 -10.25 -68.39
CA GLY A 354 25.56 -9.78 -69.77
C GLY A 354 24.34 -9.55 -70.68
N ALA A 355 23.84 -8.31 -70.68
CA ALA A 355 23.56 -7.45 -71.86
C ALA A 355 22.42 -7.74 -72.88
N ASN A 356 21.73 -6.62 -73.21
CA ASN A 356 21.15 -6.18 -74.50
C ASN A 356 19.64 -6.30 -74.82
N ASN A 357 18.98 -5.16 -74.58
CA ASN A 357 18.04 -4.39 -75.43
C ASN A 357 16.53 -4.75 -75.60
N PRO A 358 15.65 -3.72 -75.83
CA PRO A 358 14.17 -3.74 -75.75
C PRO A 358 13.53 -3.69 -77.20
N PRO A 359 12.23 -3.36 -77.52
CA PRO A 359 11.15 -2.71 -76.74
C PRO A 359 9.65 -3.09 -77.05
N ARG A 360 8.69 -2.37 -76.42
CA ARG A 360 7.23 -2.12 -76.76
C ARG A 360 6.26 -3.31 -76.56
N HIS A 361 5.01 -3.17 -76.07
CA HIS A 361 3.97 -2.13 -76.21
C HIS A 361 2.87 -2.22 -75.10
N LEU A 362 2.20 -1.07 -74.87
CA LEU A 362 0.92 -0.76 -74.18
C LEU A 362 -0.15 -1.88 -74.15
N THR A 363 -1.08 -1.94 -73.17
CA THR A 363 -2.14 -0.94 -72.95
C THR A 363 -2.85 -1.07 -71.58
N ALA A 364 -3.34 0.08 -71.12
CA ALA A 364 -4.07 0.40 -69.89
C ALA A 364 -5.41 -0.31 -69.64
N ALA A 365 -5.81 -0.35 -68.36
CA ALA A 365 -7.17 -0.03 -67.92
C ALA A 365 -7.17 0.41 -66.45
N THR A 366 -7.26 1.72 -66.26
CA THR A 366 -7.67 2.42 -65.04
C THR A 366 -9.17 2.24 -64.78
N LYS A 367 -9.58 2.11 -63.52
CA LYS A 367 -10.70 2.88 -62.97
C LYS A 367 -10.54 3.05 -61.46
N ALA A 368 -10.58 4.33 -61.07
CA ALA A 368 -10.54 4.85 -59.73
C ALA A 368 -11.98 5.14 -59.23
N LEU A 369 -12.01 5.72 -58.01
CA LEU A 369 -13.11 6.35 -57.28
C LEU A 369 -13.96 5.39 -56.42
N GLU A 370 -14.32 5.68 -55.17
CA GLU A 370 -14.35 6.96 -54.46
C GLU A 370 -14.54 6.80 -52.94
N ASN A 371 -13.99 7.77 -52.21
CA ASN A 371 -14.24 8.32 -50.87
C ASN A 371 -15.22 7.67 -49.86
N GLY A 372 -14.78 7.76 -48.59
CA GLY A 372 -15.63 7.91 -47.41
C GLY A 372 -14.82 8.43 -46.22
N SER A 373 -14.87 9.74 -46.00
CA SER A 373 -14.18 10.51 -44.95
C SER A 373 -14.99 10.60 -43.66
N THR A 374 -14.32 10.53 -42.50
CA THR A 374 -14.60 11.39 -41.31
C THR A 374 -13.33 11.37 -40.43
N ARG A 375 -12.51 12.45 -40.41
CA ARG A 375 -12.45 13.55 -39.39
C ARG A 375 -12.45 13.03 -37.94
N SER A 376 -11.60 13.46 -37.00
CA SER A 376 -10.74 14.66 -36.81
C SER A 376 -9.90 14.39 -35.52
N SER A 377 -8.57 14.42 -35.49
CA SER A 377 -7.63 15.57 -35.47
C SER A 377 -7.41 16.21 -34.08
N THR A 378 -6.15 16.13 -33.60
CA THR A 378 -5.27 17.20 -33.02
C THR A 378 -5.72 17.98 -31.77
N ALA A 379 -4.87 18.53 -30.90
CA ALA A 379 -3.41 18.65 -30.73
C ALA A 379 -3.17 19.03 -29.23
N SER A 380 -2.13 18.57 -28.54
CA SER A 380 -0.76 19.14 -28.46
C SER A 380 -0.53 20.27 -27.43
N SER A 381 0.61 20.11 -26.75
CA SER A 381 1.53 21.12 -26.18
C SER A 381 1.40 21.29 -24.67
N GLY A 382 2.41 20.95 -23.87
CA GLY A 382 3.76 21.57 -23.78
C GLY A 382 3.83 22.17 -22.37
N ASN A 383 4.90 22.18 -21.58
CA ASN A 383 6.34 22.08 -21.79
C ASN A 383 6.97 21.54 -20.49
N LYS A 384 8.13 20.90 -20.64
CA LYS A 384 9.04 20.49 -19.56
C LYS A 384 10.20 21.51 -19.53
N THR A 385 10.42 22.15 -18.39
CA THR A 385 11.64 22.90 -18.08
C THR A 385 11.87 22.81 -16.59
N GLU A 386 12.98 22.21 -16.16
CA GLU A 386 13.55 22.45 -14.84
C GLU A 386 15.08 22.51 -14.95
N TYR A 387 15.59 23.66 -14.52
CA TYR A 387 16.98 24.09 -14.31
C TYR A 387 17.68 23.17 -13.29
N SER A 388 18.93 22.74 -13.45
CA SER A 388 20.22 23.47 -13.38
C SER A 388 20.60 24.04 -12.01
N ASP A 389 21.60 23.36 -11.44
CA ASP A 389 22.58 23.69 -10.40
C ASP A 389 22.79 25.17 -10.04
N HIS A 390 22.95 25.43 -8.73
CA HIS A 390 23.97 26.36 -8.26
C HIS A 390 24.44 26.04 -6.83
N ASN A 391 25.71 25.62 -6.74
CA ASN A 391 26.56 25.73 -5.56
C ASN A 391 26.86 27.21 -5.26
N LYS A 392 26.91 27.57 -3.97
CA LYS A 392 27.71 28.70 -3.49
C LYS A 392 28.16 28.50 -2.05
N GLU A 393 29.49 28.46 -1.90
CA GLU A 393 30.22 28.72 -0.67
C GLU A 393 29.94 30.16 -0.19
N GLN A 394 29.64 30.31 1.11
CA GLN A 394 30.36 31.17 2.06
C GLN A 394 29.81 30.98 3.48
#